data_AF-A0A2J5PLL7-F1
#
_entry.id   AF-A0A2J5PLL7-F1
#
_cell.length_a   1.000
_cell.length_b   1.000
_cell.length_c   1.000
_cell.angle_alpha   90.00
_cell.angle_beta   90.00
_cell.angle_gamma   90.00
#
_symmetry.space_group_name_H-M   'P 1'
#
loop_
_entity.id
_entity.type
_entity.pdbx_description
1 polymer ?
#
loop_
_entity_poly.entity_id
_entity_poly.type
_entity_poly.pdbx_seq_one_letter_code
_entity_poly.pdbx_strand_id
1 'polypeptide(L)'
;MSLPPLKSIPLILRPQAWLHRRHYGEVLSPIRWWGRIPLVFYLVSMFVGYLERKRSPLDPVLRSLVSARVAQLCLCEFCIDITNMKLAERSGGSAKLLAVAEWRNSALFSDRERLALEYAEAASMTPPVVDDALRDRLAGQFDARALTELTALIGLQNLSARFNSAMAIPAQGLCRIPTDSKP
;
A
#
# COMPACT_ATOMS: atom_id res chain seq x y z
N MET A 1 -13.02 -20.48 -7.39
CA MET A 1 -12.08 -20.98 -8.42
C MET A 1 -10.91 -20.01 -8.47
N SER A 2 -9.72 -20.39 -8.02
CA SER A 2 -8.55 -19.50 -8.08
C SER A 2 -8.02 -19.43 -9.51
N LEU A 3 -7.89 -18.23 -10.07
CA LEU A 3 -7.31 -18.05 -11.40
C LEU A 3 -5.80 -18.28 -11.31
N PRO A 4 -5.21 -19.25 -12.04
CA PRO A 4 -3.78 -19.52 -11.94
C PRO A 4 -2.94 -18.35 -12.44
N PRO A 5 -1.70 -18.14 -11.93
CA PRO A 5 -0.82 -17.09 -12.43
C PRO A 5 -0.43 -17.33 -13.90
N LEU A 6 -0.20 -16.26 -14.66
CA LEU A 6 0.40 -16.37 -16.00
C LEU A 6 1.80 -17.00 -15.92
N LYS A 7 2.06 -17.96 -16.81
CA LYS A 7 3.36 -18.64 -16.94
C LYS A 7 4.44 -17.71 -17.51
N SER A 8 4.07 -16.82 -18.42
CA SER A 8 4.97 -15.87 -19.07
C SER A 8 4.49 -14.43 -18.87
N ILE A 9 5.44 -13.50 -18.76
CA ILE A 9 5.17 -12.07 -18.61
C ILE A 9 5.04 -11.46 -20.01
N PRO A 10 3.95 -10.72 -20.31
CA PRO A 10 3.77 -10.00 -21.57
C PRO A 10 4.94 -9.07 -21.90
N LEU A 11 5.26 -8.91 -23.19
CA LEU A 11 6.41 -8.13 -23.65
C LEU A 11 6.42 -6.70 -23.11
N ILE A 12 5.28 -6.01 -23.15
CA ILE A 12 5.11 -4.64 -22.66
C ILE A 12 5.39 -4.49 -21.15
N LEU A 13 5.29 -5.59 -20.39
CA LEU A 13 5.55 -5.61 -18.95
C LEU A 13 6.97 -6.05 -18.58
N ARG A 14 7.82 -6.39 -19.56
CA ARG A 14 9.22 -6.78 -19.31
C ARG A 14 10.06 -5.69 -18.63
N PRO A 15 9.96 -4.40 -19.01
CA PRO A 15 10.68 -3.34 -18.29
C PRO A 15 10.28 -3.28 -16.81
N GLN A 16 8.99 -3.44 -16.52
CA GLN A 16 8.47 -3.45 -15.16
C GLN A 16 8.95 -4.68 -14.37
N ALA A 17 8.94 -5.86 -14.99
CA ALA A 17 9.48 -7.08 -14.38
C ALA A 17 11.00 -6.97 -14.09
N TRP A 18 11.76 -6.32 -14.98
CA TRP A 18 13.17 -6.03 -14.73
C TRP A 18 13.35 -5.08 -13.53
N LEU A 19 12.54 -4.01 -13.45
CA LEU A 19 12.58 -3.08 -12.34
C LEU A 19 12.24 -3.78 -11.01
N HIS A 20 11.26 -4.68 -11.02
CA HIS A 20 10.92 -5.49 -9.84
C HIS A 20 12.11 -6.32 -9.38
N ARG A 21 12.75 -7.09 -10.27
CA ARG A 21 13.95 -7.88 -9.90
C ARG A 21 15.06 -7.02 -9.34
N ARG A 22 15.27 -5.83 -9.91
CA ARG A 22 16.31 -4.90 -9.44
C ARG A 22 16.02 -4.37 -8.03
N HIS A 23 14.76 -4.12 -7.68
CA HIS A 23 14.41 -3.45 -6.42
C HIS A 23 13.98 -4.42 -5.32
N TYR A 24 13.31 -5.52 -5.66
CA TYR A 24 12.77 -6.51 -4.72
C TYR A 24 13.51 -7.87 -4.78
N GLY A 25 14.50 -8.02 -5.66
CA GLY A 25 15.21 -9.29 -5.88
C GLY A 25 14.46 -10.29 -6.76
N GLU A 26 13.16 -10.11 -6.95
CA GLU A 26 12.31 -10.98 -7.77
C GLU A 26 11.16 -10.20 -8.42
N VAL A 27 10.37 -10.89 -9.25
CA VAL A 27 9.20 -10.28 -9.90
C VAL A 27 8.00 -10.35 -8.96
N LEU A 28 7.34 -9.21 -8.74
CA LEU A 28 6.17 -9.16 -7.88
C LEU A 28 5.00 -9.95 -8.49
N SER A 29 4.43 -10.85 -7.69
CA SER A 29 3.37 -11.78 -8.05
C SER A 29 2.18 -11.15 -8.79
N PRO A 30 1.63 -9.97 -8.39
CA PRO A 30 0.48 -9.38 -9.06
C PRO A 30 0.63 -9.19 -10.58
N ILE A 31 1.86 -9.02 -11.10
CA ILE A 31 2.09 -8.90 -12.55
C ILE A 31 1.57 -10.13 -13.32
N ARG A 32 1.52 -11.31 -12.68
CA ARG A 32 1.06 -12.55 -13.28
C ARG A 32 -0.46 -12.69 -13.29
N TRP A 33 -1.19 -11.89 -12.51
CA TRP A 33 -2.65 -11.82 -12.57
C TRP A 33 -3.10 -10.67 -13.44
N TRP A 34 -2.63 -9.47 -13.12
CA TRP A 34 -2.90 -8.25 -13.87
C TRP A 34 -2.37 -8.29 -15.31
N GLY A 35 -1.32 -9.06 -15.58
CA GLY A 35 -0.71 -9.19 -16.91
C GLY A 35 -1.64 -9.74 -17.99
N ARG A 36 -2.85 -10.20 -17.63
CA ARG A 36 -3.91 -10.52 -18.60
C ARG A 36 -4.46 -9.29 -19.31
N ILE A 37 -4.37 -8.13 -18.68
CA ILE A 37 -4.71 -6.83 -19.27
C ILE A 37 -3.46 -5.94 -19.14
N PRO A 38 -2.42 -6.19 -19.95
CA PRO A 38 -1.09 -5.69 -19.68
C PRO A 38 -0.98 -4.16 -19.80
N LEU A 39 -1.76 -3.54 -20.69
CA LEU A 39 -1.82 -2.08 -20.79
C LEU A 39 -2.39 -1.45 -19.51
N VAL A 40 -3.46 -2.02 -18.94
CA VAL A 40 -4.03 -1.53 -17.69
C VAL A 40 -3.03 -1.69 -16.55
N PHE A 41 -2.36 -2.84 -16.45
CA PHE A 41 -1.34 -3.02 -15.41
C PHE A 41 -0.16 -2.05 -15.55
N TYR A 42 0.24 -1.73 -16.78
CA TYR A 42 1.25 -0.73 -17.04
C TYR A 42 0.81 0.65 -16.53
N LEU A 43 -0.42 1.08 -16.82
CA LEU A 43 -0.96 2.35 -16.34
C LEU A 43 -1.05 2.40 -14.81
N VAL A 44 -1.52 1.32 -14.17
CA VAL A 44 -1.55 1.19 -12.70
C VAL A 44 -0.13 1.27 -12.13
N SER A 45 0.83 0.58 -12.74
CA SER A 45 2.24 0.61 -12.32
C SER A 45 2.85 2.01 -12.43
N MET A 46 2.55 2.75 -13.50
CA MET A 46 2.98 4.13 -13.67
C MET A 46 2.34 5.04 -12.62
N PHE A 47 1.08 4.83 -12.28
CA PHE A 47 0.39 5.59 -11.25
C PHE A 47 1.00 5.34 -9.85
N VAL A 48 1.29 4.08 -9.50
CA VAL A 48 2.07 3.73 -8.30
C VAL A 48 3.41 4.47 -8.30
N GLY A 49 4.16 4.41 -9.40
CA GLY A 49 5.46 5.08 -9.54
C GLY A 49 5.38 6.60 -9.34
N TYR A 50 4.33 7.23 -9.85
CA TYR A 50 4.10 8.67 -9.69
C TYR A 50 3.81 9.04 -8.22
N LEU A 51 2.94 8.30 -7.54
CA LEU A 51 2.62 8.56 -6.13
C LEU A 51 3.80 8.23 -5.20
N GLU A 52 4.67 7.30 -5.59
CA GLU A 52 5.82 6.87 -4.78
C GLU A 52 7.08 7.73 -4.99
N ARG A 53 7.04 8.72 -5.88
CA ARG A 53 8.21 9.55 -6.24
C ARG A 53 8.80 10.32 -5.06
N LYS A 54 10.11 10.57 -5.10
CA LYS A 54 10.85 11.30 -4.04
C LYS A 54 10.34 12.73 -3.79
N ARG A 55 9.77 13.39 -4.80
CA ARG A 55 9.25 14.76 -4.72
C ARG A 55 7.75 14.81 -4.35
N SER A 56 7.18 13.75 -3.79
CA SER A 56 5.82 13.81 -3.25
C SER A 56 5.81 14.75 -2.02
N PRO A 57 4.75 15.56 -1.82
CA PRO A 57 4.57 16.32 -0.58
C PRO A 57 4.26 15.43 0.63
N LEU A 58 3.98 14.14 0.41
CA LEU A 58 3.73 13.18 1.48
C LEU A 58 5.02 12.50 1.93
N ASP A 59 5.24 12.55 3.24
CA ASP A 59 6.30 11.83 3.90
C ASP A 59 6.29 10.33 3.51
N PRO A 60 7.45 9.72 3.18
CA PRO A 60 7.51 8.31 2.78
C PRO A 60 6.97 7.32 3.82
N VAL A 61 7.17 7.59 5.12
CA VAL A 61 6.64 6.75 6.21
C VAL A 61 5.12 6.87 6.25
N LEU A 62 4.57 8.07 6.15
CA LEU A 62 3.13 8.31 6.11
C LEU A 62 2.46 7.56 4.94
N ARG A 63 3.07 7.58 3.75
CA ARG A 63 2.58 6.82 2.57
C ARG A 63 2.57 5.31 2.84
N SER A 64 3.62 4.78 3.47
CA SER A 64 3.69 3.35 3.82
C SER A 64 2.68 2.97 4.90
N LEU A 65 2.46 3.82 5.90
CA LEU A 65 1.48 3.59 6.97
C LEU A 65 0.06 3.46 6.44
N VAL A 66 -0.35 4.44 5.63
CA VAL A 66 -1.67 4.44 5.00
C VAL A 66 -1.82 3.22 4.08
N SER A 67 -0.79 2.90 3.30
CA SER A 67 -0.82 1.72 2.42
C SER A 67 -0.95 0.41 3.20
N ALA A 68 -0.20 0.26 4.29
CA ALA A 68 -0.27 -0.91 5.17
C ALA A 68 -1.65 -1.03 5.83
N ARG A 69 -2.23 0.08 6.29
CA ARG A 69 -3.54 0.05 6.93
C ARG A 69 -4.65 -0.32 5.94
N VAL A 70 -4.63 0.24 4.73
CA VAL A 70 -5.61 -0.14 3.68
C VAL A 70 -5.46 -1.61 3.29
N ALA A 71 -4.23 -2.11 3.18
CA ALA A 71 -3.96 -3.52 2.90
C ALA A 71 -4.55 -4.46 3.96
N GLN A 72 -4.43 -4.10 5.25
CA GLN A 72 -5.03 -4.82 6.38
C GLN A 72 -6.56 -4.82 6.31
N LEU A 73 -7.18 -3.66 6.07
CA LEU A 73 -8.65 -3.55 5.96
C LEU A 73 -9.22 -4.39 4.82
N CYS A 74 -8.48 -4.54 3.72
CA CYS A 74 -8.88 -5.33 2.56
C CYS A 74 -8.44 -6.80 2.63
N LEU A 75 -7.79 -7.23 3.72
CA LEU A 75 -7.27 -8.59 3.90
C LEU A 75 -6.40 -9.06 2.71
N CYS A 76 -5.61 -8.16 2.12
CA CYS A 76 -4.78 -8.49 0.97
C CYS A 76 -3.41 -9.00 1.41
N GLU A 77 -3.19 -10.32 1.40
CA GLU A 77 -1.93 -10.95 1.83
C GLU A 77 -0.68 -10.37 1.13
N PHE A 78 -0.68 -10.33 -0.21
CA PHE A 78 0.42 -9.72 -0.96
C PHE A 78 0.66 -8.26 -0.58
N CYS A 79 -0.42 -7.49 -0.41
CA CYS A 79 -0.32 -6.06 -0.14
C CYS A 79 0.25 -5.85 1.25
N ILE A 80 -0.24 -6.58 2.26
CA ILE A 80 0.26 -6.57 3.64
C ILE A 80 1.77 -6.83 3.60
N ASP A 81 2.20 -7.90 2.92
CA ASP A 81 3.60 -8.28 2.79
C ASP A 81 4.47 -7.13 2.23
N ILE A 82 4.15 -6.61 1.04
CA ILE A 82 4.97 -5.55 0.42
C ILE A 82 4.92 -4.22 1.17
N THR A 83 3.75 -3.82 1.71
CA THR A 83 3.62 -2.55 2.45
C THR A 83 4.33 -2.62 3.79
N ASN A 84 4.34 -3.78 4.43
CA ASN A 84 5.02 -3.98 5.70
C ASN A 84 6.54 -3.91 5.54
N MET A 85 7.08 -4.54 4.49
CA MET A 85 8.48 -4.41 4.12
C MET A 85 8.85 -2.93 3.91
N LYS A 86 8.09 -2.22 3.07
CA LYS A 86 8.32 -0.79 2.80
C LYS A 86 8.19 0.08 4.05
N LEU A 87 7.26 -0.25 4.96
CA LEU A 87 7.08 0.49 6.20
C LEU A 87 8.29 0.29 7.09
N ALA A 88 8.72 -0.96 7.31
CA ALA A 88 9.89 -1.27 8.12
C ALA A 88 11.17 -0.58 7.60
N GLU A 89 11.39 -0.60 6.28
CA GLU A 89 12.52 0.10 5.64
C GLU A 89 12.49 1.60 5.88
N ARG A 90 11.31 2.24 5.72
CA ARG A 90 11.20 3.71 5.81
C ARG A 90 11.14 4.22 7.24
N SER A 91 10.55 3.47 8.17
CA SER A 91 10.52 3.82 9.59
C SER A 91 11.76 3.37 10.36
N GLY A 92 12.70 2.68 9.70
CA GLY A 92 13.93 2.19 10.32
C GLY A 92 13.73 1.03 11.31
N GLY A 93 12.62 0.29 11.22
CA GLY A 93 12.32 -0.81 12.14
C GLY A 93 10.86 -1.29 12.11
N SER A 94 10.57 -2.38 12.83
CA SER A 94 9.26 -3.06 12.82
C SER A 94 8.20 -2.46 13.77
N ALA A 95 8.57 -1.53 14.65
CA ALA A 95 7.67 -1.04 15.71
C ALA A 95 6.35 -0.46 15.17
N LYS A 96 6.43 0.47 14.20
CA LYS A 96 5.24 1.07 13.57
C LYS A 96 4.42 0.04 12.79
N LEU A 97 5.10 -0.86 12.10
CA LEU A 97 4.48 -1.97 11.38
C LEU A 97 3.62 -2.85 12.30
N LEU A 98 4.17 -3.27 13.45
CA LEU A 98 3.47 -4.13 14.40
C LEU A 98 2.31 -3.40 15.10
N ALA A 99 2.40 -2.07 15.24
CA ALA A 99 1.39 -1.26 15.94
C ALA A 99 0.31 -0.66 15.03
N VAL A 100 0.47 -0.68 13.69
CA VAL A 100 -0.40 0.08 12.78
C VAL A 100 -1.86 -0.38 12.81
N ALA A 101 -2.12 -1.64 13.15
CA ALA A 101 -3.50 -2.14 13.28
C ALA A 101 -4.25 -1.49 14.48
N GLU A 102 -3.50 -1.19 15.54
CA GLU A 102 -3.96 -0.65 16.82
C GLU A 102 -3.52 0.82 17.01
N TRP A 103 -3.34 1.55 15.91
CA TRP A 103 -2.69 2.86 15.91
C TRP A 103 -3.32 3.89 16.85
N ARG A 104 -4.64 3.80 17.11
CA ARG A 104 -5.36 4.69 18.03
C ARG A 104 -4.79 4.60 19.45
N ASN A 105 -4.38 3.41 19.86
CA ASN A 105 -3.90 3.09 21.20
C ASN A 105 -2.36 3.18 21.32
N SER A 106 -1.65 3.51 20.25
CA SER A 106 -0.18 3.47 20.22
C SER A 106 0.45 4.86 20.21
N ALA A 107 1.36 5.13 21.15
CA ALA A 107 2.12 6.38 21.22
C ALA A 107 3.15 6.56 20.07
N LEU A 108 3.32 5.57 19.18
CA LEU A 108 4.30 5.61 18.10
C LEU A 108 3.93 6.55 16.94
N PHE A 109 2.67 6.97 16.86
CA PHE A 109 2.15 7.74 15.73
C PHE A 109 1.92 9.20 16.11
N SER A 110 2.49 10.09 15.32
CA SER A 110 2.23 11.54 15.40
C SER A 110 0.78 11.89 15.05
N ASP A 111 0.32 13.08 15.42
CA ASP A 111 -1.04 13.54 15.12
C ASP A 111 -1.34 13.55 13.62
N ARG A 112 -0.36 13.94 12.80
CA ARG A 112 -0.49 13.92 11.33
C ARG A 112 -0.66 12.50 10.79
N GLU A 113 0.08 11.53 11.33
CA GLU A 113 -0.02 10.12 10.94
C GLU A 113 -1.34 9.50 11.40
N ARG A 114 -1.77 9.81 12.63
CA ARG A 114 -3.07 9.39 13.18
C ARG A 114 -4.22 9.90 12.31
N LEU A 115 -4.19 11.17 11.94
CA LEU A 115 -5.21 11.76 11.06
C LEU A 115 -5.22 11.13 9.66
N ALA A 116 -4.04 10.83 9.09
CA ALA A 116 -3.96 10.14 7.81
C ALA A 116 -4.48 8.70 7.87
N LEU A 117 -4.23 7.99 8.97
CA LEU A 117 -4.75 6.64 9.22
C LEU A 117 -6.27 6.65 9.42
N GLU A 118 -6.79 7.59 10.21
CA GLU A 118 -8.24 7.81 10.36
C GLU A 118 -8.92 8.04 9.01
N TYR A 119 -8.32 8.92 8.19
CA TYR A 119 -8.81 9.17 6.84
C TYR A 119 -8.75 7.95 5.93
N ALA A 120 -7.63 7.21 5.97
CA ALA A 120 -7.47 5.98 5.20
C ALA A 120 -8.54 4.94 5.56
N GLU A 121 -8.86 4.78 6.85
CA GLU A 121 -9.93 3.88 7.27
C GLU A 121 -11.30 4.36 6.79
N ALA A 122 -11.67 5.62 7.07
CA ALA A 122 -12.96 6.18 6.69
C ALA A 122 -13.21 6.14 5.18
N ALA A 123 -12.19 6.45 4.38
CA ALA A 123 -12.27 6.42 2.91
C ALA A 123 -12.27 5.00 2.33
N SER A 124 -11.84 3.99 3.09
CA SER A 124 -11.81 2.58 2.66
C SER A 124 -13.06 1.80 3.05
N MET A 125 -13.96 2.36 3.86
CA MET A 125 -15.24 1.75 4.20
C MET A 125 -16.13 1.53 2.95
N THR A 126 -17.12 0.64 3.07
CA THR A 126 -18.12 0.39 2.02
C THR A 126 -19.53 0.56 2.62
N PRO A 127 -20.21 1.71 2.40
CA PRO A 127 -19.74 2.90 1.67
C PRO A 127 -18.66 3.69 2.45
N PRO A 128 -17.87 4.57 1.78
CA PRO A 128 -16.95 5.48 2.46
C PRO A 128 -17.68 6.42 3.43
N VAL A 129 -17.07 6.73 4.58
CA VAL A 129 -17.68 7.50 5.69
C VAL A 129 -16.85 8.72 6.10
N VAL A 130 -16.37 9.49 5.13
CA VAL A 130 -15.64 10.74 5.40
C VAL A 130 -16.65 11.85 5.67
N ASP A 131 -16.73 12.34 6.91
CA ASP A 131 -17.62 13.44 7.31
C ASP A 131 -16.95 14.83 7.16
N ASP A 132 -17.73 15.90 7.39
CA ASP A 132 -17.22 17.28 7.31
C ASP A 132 -16.17 17.57 8.39
N ALA A 133 -16.36 17.05 9.61
CA ALA A 133 -15.40 17.25 10.70
C ALA A 133 -14.02 16.67 10.37
N LEU A 134 -13.96 15.49 9.75
CA LEU A 134 -12.72 14.89 9.28
C LEU A 134 -12.12 15.66 8.10
N ARG A 135 -12.95 16.14 7.15
CA ARG A 135 -12.49 17.01 6.05
C ARG A 135 -11.83 18.30 6.58
N ASP A 136 -12.43 18.95 7.57
CA ASP A 136 -11.92 20.19 8.15
C ASP A 136 -10.59 19.96 8.87
N ARG A 137 -10.49 18.89 9.67
CA ARG A 137 -9.24 18.50 10.33
C ARG A 137 -8.14 18.19 9.31
N LEU A 138 -8.47 17.51 8.21
CA LEU A 138 -7.53 17.23 7.11
C LEU A 138 -7.05 18.52 6.44
N ALA A 139 -7.95 19.46 6.16
CA ALA A 139 -7.59 20.75 5.56
C ALA A 139 -6.67 21.60 6.45
N GLY A 140 -6.76 21.45 7.77
CA GLY A 140 -5.86 22.11 8.72
C GLY A 140 -4.43 21.53 8.77
N GLN A 141 -4.22 20.30 8.29
CA GLN A 141 -2.93 19.59 8.36
C GLN A 141 -2.30 19.37 6.99
N PHE A 142 -3.11 19.18 5.94
CA PHE A 142 -2.64 18.88 4.59
C PHE A 142 -3.04 20.02 3.65
N ASP A 143 -2.07 20.57 2.91
CA ASP A 143 -2.40 21.46 1.80
C ASP A 143 -3.19 20.70 0.71
N ALA A 144 -3.82 21.45 -0.18
CA ALA A 144 -4.70 20.89 -1.22
C ALA A 144 -4.00 19.83 -2.09
N ARG A 145 -2.70 20.01 -2.37
CA ARG A 145 -1.93 19.07 -3.18
C ARG A 145 -1.63 17.79 -2.39
N ALA A 146 -1.19 17.92 -1.14
CA ALA A 146 -0.90 16.81 -0.26
C ALA A 146 -2.16 15.98 0.03
N LEU A 147 -3.30 16.63 0.28
CA LEU A 147 -4.58 15.95 0.48
C LEU A 147 -5.01 15.20 -0.78
N THR A 148 -4.91 15.83 -1.96
CA THR A 148 -5.23 15.16 -3.23
C THR A 148 -4.34 13.94 -3.48
N GLU A 149 -3.03 14.04 -3.23
CA GLU A 149 -2.12 12.89 -3.36
C GLU A 149 -2.42 11.80 -2.33
N LEU A 150 -2.84 12.16 -1.11
CA LEU A 150 -3.22 11.21 -0.06
C LEU A 150 -4.48 10.45 -0.45
N THR A 151 -5.51 11.15 -0.92
CA THR A 151 -6.75 10.54 -1.43
C THR A 151 -6.47 9.62 -2.63
N ALA A 152 -5.64 10.07 -3.58
CA ALA A 152 -5.24 9.27 -4.72
C ALA A 152 -4.51 7.98 -4.32
N LEU A 153 -3.60 8.08 -3.34
CA LEU A 153 -2.92 6.92 -2.76
C LEU A 153 -3.91 5.95 -2.12
N ILE A 154 -4.82 6.42 -1.26
CA ILE A 154 -5.84 5.56 -0.62
C ILE A 154 -6.71 4.86 -1.66
N GLY A 155 -7.16 5.58 -2.70
CA GLY A 155 -7.93 5.01 -3.80
C GLY A 155 -7.17 3.93 -4.55
N LEU A 156 -5.90 4.17 -4.89
CA LEU A 156 -5.03 3.20 -5.56
C LEU A 156 -4.76 1.96 -4.69
N GLN A 157 -4.58 2.14 -3.38
CA GLN A 157 -4.38 1.04 -2.45
C GLN A 157 -5.66 0.20 -2.31
N ASN A 158 -6.84 0.82 -2.26
CA ASN A 158 -8.12 0.11 -2.27
C ASN A 158 -8.31 -0.68 -3.57
N LEU A 159 -8.02 -0.08 -4.73
CA LEU A 159 -8.06 -0.77 -6.03
C LEU A 159 -7.15 -2.01 -6.02
N SER A 160 -5.89 -1.82 -5.64
CA SER A 160 -4.88 -2.88 -5.65
C SER A 160 -5.22 -3.99 -4.64
N ALA A 161 -5.59 -3.61 -3.42
CA ALA A 161 -5.86 -4.56 -2.35
C ALA A 161 -7.13 -5.36 -2.58
N ARG A 162 -8.22 -4.72 -3.04
CA ARG A 162 -9.46 -5.43 -3.38
C ARG A 162 -9.28 -6.37 -4.55
N PHE A 163 -8.58 -5.94 -5.60
CA PHE A 163 -8.27 -6.84 -6.73
C PHE A 163 -7.45 -8.04 -6.27
N ASN A 164 -6.33 -7.81 -5.59
CA ASN A 164 -5.42 -8.88 -5.19
C ASN A 164 -6.07 -9.85 -4.20
N SER A 165 -6.88 -9.32 -3.26
CA SER A 165 -7.66 -10.12 -2.30
C SER A 165 -8.71 -10.97 -3.02
N ALA A 166 -9.52 -10.39 -3.92
CA ALA A 166 -10.52 -11.12 -4.70
C ALA A 166 -9.90 -12.21 -5.60
N MET A 167 -8.67 -11.99 -6.07
CA MET A 167 -7.91 -12.95 -6.87
C MET A 167 -7.11 -13.96 -6.04
N ALA A 168 -7.18 -13.89 -4.70
CA ALA A 168 -6.41 -14.71 -3.76
C ALA A 168 -4.91 -14.75 -4.10
N ILE A 169 -4.31 -13.58 -4.37
CA ILE A 169 -2.88 -13.46 -4.64
C ILE A 169 -2.13 -13.58 -3.30
N PRO A 170 -1.29 -14.62 -3.12
CA PRO A 170 -0.66 -14.89 -1.84
C PRO A 170 0.45 -13.89 -1.51
N ALA A 171 0.83 -13.84 -0.25
CA ALA A 171 2.08 -13.21 0.17
C ALA A 171 3.29 -13.84 -0.56
N GLN A 172 4.36 -13.06 -0.71
CA GLN A 172 5.57 -13.46 -1.43
C GLN A 172 6.80 -13.60 -0.51
N GLY A 173 6.65 -13.28 0.79
CA GLY A 173 7.75 -13.35 1.77
C GLY A 173 8.73 -12.19 1.65
N LEU A 174 8.25 -11.03 1.22
CA LEU A 174 9.04 -9.79 1.07
C LEU A 174 9.39 -9.20 2.43
N CYS A 175 8.41 -9.13 3.34
CA CYS A 175 8.60 -8.66 4.70
C CYS A 175 9.09 -9.79 5.60
N ARG A 176 10.35 -9.70 6.00
CA ARG A 176 10.93 -10.58 7.03
C ARG A 176 10.93 -9.82 8.35
N ILE A 177 9.83 -9.89 9.08
CA ILE A 177 9.84 -9.45 10.49
C ILE A 177 10.68 -10.47 11.26
N PRO A 178 11.69 -10.07 12.06
CA PRO A 178 12.33 -10.99 12.98
C PRO A 178 11.25 -11.59 13.87
N THR A 179 10.99 -12.89 13.71
CA THR A 179 10.18 -13.61 14.68
C THR A 179 11.04 -13.73 15.93
N ASP A 180 10.62 -13.11 17.03
CA ASP A 180 11.10 -13.48 18.37
C ASP A 180 10.60 -14.90 18.68
N SER A 181 11.08 -15.89 17.94
CA SER A 181 11.08 -17.27 18.37
C SER A 181 12.37 -17.45 19.18
N LYS A 182 12.35 -16.96 20.42
CA LYS A 182 13.25 -17.52 21.43
C LYS A 182 12.75 -18.94 21.72
N PRO A 183 13.60 -19.97 21.65
CA PRO A 183 13.31 -21.23 22.33
C PRO A 183 13.24 -21.03 23.85
#